data_AF-A0A954RUX1-F1
#
_entry.id   AF-A0A954RUX1-F1
#
_cell.length_a   1.000
_cell.length_b   1.000
_cell.length_c   1.000
_cell.angle_alpha   90.00
_cell.angle_beta   90.00
_cell.angle_gamma   90.00
#
_symmetry.space_group_name_H-M   'P 1'
#
loop_
_entity.id
_entity.type
_entity.pdbx_description
1 polymer ?
#
loop_
_entity_poly.entity_id
_entity_poly.type
_entity_poly.pdbx_seq_one_letter_code
_entity_poly.pdbx_strand_id
1 'polypeptide(L)'
;LPMVVMFIPITLAMTQLSLWYQMRPLQVGETAVVSLQLRDDTPSPLPDVKLDGGDFAEIVTGPVRIDSTKEVTWEIVARTTGLHELQFDVNGELVTKSLSIGDRYLRVSLLRPTLKSWGDVVLNPAEKPFAVDSAVQSIAIAYPERDSWTSGTDNWVIYWLVVSMVAAFALKSVFNVNL
;
A
#
# COMPACT_ATOMS: atom_id res chain seq x y z
N LEU A 1 24.29 5.87 -19.65
CA LEU A 1 23.12 5.34 -20.37
C LEU A 1 22.72 3.93 -19.90
N PRO A 2 23.63 2.92 -19.79
CA PRO A 2 23.26 1.56 -19.38
C PRO A 2 22.66 1.47 -17.96
N MET A 3 23.19 2.25 -17.02
CA MET A 3 22.72 2.24 -15.63
C MET A 3 21.26 2.70 -15.47
N VAL A 4 20.82 3.69 -16.25
CA VAL A 4 19.43 4.19 -16.18
C VAL A 4 18.45 3.15 -16.70
N VAL A 5 18.83 2.43 -17.77
CA VAL A 5 18.01 1.34 -18.34
C VAL A 5 17.87 0.18 -17.34
N MET A 6 18.91 -0.13 -16.57
CA MET A 6 18.85 -1.13 -15.49
C MET A 6 18.12 -0.65 -14.24
N PHE A 7 18.14 0.65 -13.95
CA PHE A 7 17.50 1.21 -12.76
C PHE A 7 15.98 1.02 -12.75
N ILE A 8 15.33 1.17 -13.91
CA ILE A 8 13.88 1.02 -14.08
C ILE A 8 13.38 -0.38 -13.66
N PRO A 9 13.88 -1.51 -14.24
CA PRO A 9 13.41 -2.84 -13.87
C PRO A 9 13.76 -3.19 -12.42
N ILE A 10 14.90 -2.71 -11.89
CA ILE A 10 15.25 -2.92 -10.47
C ILE A 10 14.25 -2.21 -9.56
N THR A 11 13.92 -0.95 -9.85
CA THR A 11 12.95 -0.19 -9.05
C THR A 11 11.59 -0.86 -9.06
N LEU A 12 11.12 -1.31 -10.23
CA LEU A 12 9.86 -2.04 -10.34
C LEU A 12 9.88 -3.35 -9.55
N ALA A 13 10.97 -4.11 -9.62
CA ALA A 13 11.13 -5.35 -8.85
C ALA A 13 11.14 -5.07 -7.33
N MET A 14 11.81 -4.00 -6.90
CA MET A 14 11.85 -3.58 -5.50
C MET A 14 10.46 -3.22 -4.99
N THR A 15 9.69 -2.46 -5.77
CA THR A 15 8.30 -2.17 -5.41
C THR A 15 7.46 -3.44 -5.29
N GLN A 16 7.60 -4.39 -6.22
CA GLN A 16 6.83 -5.63 -6.14
C GLN A 16 7.18 -6.42 -4.87
N LEU A 17 8.45 -6.44 -4.46
CA LEU A 17 8.90 -7.12 -3.25
C LEU A 17 8.46 -6.39 -1.97
N SER A 18 8.46 -5.05 -1.97
CA SER A 18 8.10 -4.26 -0.80
C SER A 18 6.66 -4.51 -0.34
N LEU A 19 5.73 -4.74 -1.28
CA LEU A 19 4.33 -5.10 -1.00
C LEU A 19 4.17 -6.38 -0.17
N TRP A 20 5.19 -7.25 -0.15
CA TRP A 20 5.18 -8.50 0.60
C TRP A 20 6.04 -8.44 1.84
N TYR A 21 7.19 -7.77 1.80
CA TYR A 21 8.22 -7.91 2.82
C TYR A 21 8.40 -6.69 3.73
N GLN A 22 8.01 -5.50 3.29
CA GLN A 22 8.20 -4.28 4.07
C GLN A 22 7.18 -4.18 5.21
N MET A 23 5.92 -4.47 4.90
CA MET A 23 4.81 -4.32 5.84
C MET A 23 4.08 -5.66 5.99
N ARG A 24 3.44 -5.89 7.13
CA ARG A 24 2.66 -7.11 7.37
C ARG A 24 1.15 -6.84 7.40
N PRO A 25 0.33 -7.85 7.08
CA PRO A 25 -1.11 -7.78 7.29
C PRO A 25 -1.45 -7.53 8.76
N LEU A 26 -2.64 -6.96 9.01
CA LEU A 26 -3.15 -6.79 10.36
C LEU A 26 -3.45 -8.15 10.97
N GLN A 27 -3.11 -8.34 12.24
CA GLN A 27 -3.56 -9.50 13.00
C GLN A 27 -4.96 -9.26 13.53
N VAL A 28 -5.71 -10.34 13.78
CA VAL A 28 -7.03 -10.22 14.39
C VAL A 28 -6.90 -9.56 15.76
N GLY A 29 -7.69 -8.50 15.98
CA GLY A 29 -7.65 -7.67 17.19
C GLY A 29 -6.73 -6.45 17.10
N GLU A 30 -5.88 -6.34 16.07
CA GLU A 30 -5.08 -5.12 15.86
C GLU A 30 -5.92 -4.00 15.25
N THR A 31 -5.58 -2.76 15.62
CA THR A 31 -6.17 -1.56 15.05
C THR A 31 -5.31 -0.99 13.93
N ALA A 32 -5.96 -0.32 12.98
CA ALA A 32 -5.30 0.42 11.92
C ALA A 32 -6.07 1.69 11.58
N VAL A 33 -5.33 2.69 11.16
CA VAL A 33 -5.90 3.93 10.63
C VAL A 33 -6.10 3.79 9.13
N VAL A 34 -7.30 4.10 8.68
CA VAL A 34 -7.66 4.17 7.26
C VAL A 34 -7.95 5.62 6.91
N SER A 35 -7.20 6.15 5.96
CA SER A 35 -7.32 7.54 5.50
C SER A 35 -7.79 7.58 4.05
N LEU A 36 -8.84 8.34 3.79
CA LEU A 36 -9.33 8.64 2.45
C LEU A 36 -9.08 10.11 2.13
N GLN A 37 -8.34 10.34 1.07
CA GLN A 37 -8.01 11.67 0.55
C GLN A 37 -8.99 12.03 -0.58
N LEU A 38 -9.76 13.09 -0.39
CA LEU A 38 -10.64 13.66 -1.42
C LEU A 38 -9.85 14.62 -2.30
N ARG A 39 -10.45 15.04 -3.43
CA ARG A 39 -9.84 16.05 -4.28
C ARG A 39 -9.66 17.39 -3.58
N ASP A 40 -8.59 18.09 -3.92
CA ASP A 40 -8.28 19.43 -3.42
C ASP A 40 -9.39 20.46 -3.71
N ASP A 41 -10.11 20.27 -4.83
CA ASP A 41 -11.23 21.11 -5.25
C ASP A 41 -12.57 20.75 -4.59
N THR A 42 -12.58 19.76 -3.68
CA THR A 42 -13.79 19.35 -2.97
C THR A 42 -14.29 20.51 -2.09
N PRO A 43 -15.56 20.94 -2.24
CA PRO A 43 -16.13 22.00 -1.43
C PRO A 43 -16.04 21.71 0.07
N SER A 44 -16.00 22.77 0.89
CA SER A 44 -16.19 22.66 2.33
C SER A 44 -17.63 23.08 2.69
N PRO A 45 -18.31 22.39 3.62
CA PRO A 45 -17.82 21.22 4.36
C PRO A 45 -17.63 19.98 3.48
N LEU A 46 -16.71 19.10 3.87
CA LEU A 46 -16.47 17.83 3.18
C LEU A 46 -17.77 17.00 3.03
N PRO A 47 -17.93 16.26 1.92
CA PRO A 47 -19.09 15.41 1.70
C PRO A 47 -19.21 14.32 2.77
N ASP A 48 -20.40 13.74 2.86
CA ASP A 48 -20.60 12.57 3.70
C ASP A 48 -19.89 11.37 3.06
N VAL A 49 -18.93 10.80 3.80
CA VAL A 49 -18.19 9.61 3.41
C VAL A 49 -18.44 8.54 4.47
N LYS A 50 -18.91 7.39 4.03
CA LYS A 50 -19.18 6.24 4.90
C LYS A 50 -18.22 5.11 4.55
N LEU A 51 -17.72 4.45 5.58
CA LEU A 51 -16.92 3.24 5.46
C LEU A 51 -17.79 2.06 5.88
N ASP A 52 -17.77 0.99 5.08
CA ASP A 52 -18.29 -0.32 5.43
C ASP A 52 -17.13 -1.33 5.51
N GLY A 53 -16.92 -1.86 6.71
CA GLY A 53 -15.91 -2.86 7.03
C GLY A 53 -16.41 -4.31 6.98
N GLY A 54 -17.70 -4.52 6.71
CA GLY A 54 -18.34 -5.84 6.72
C GLY A 54 -18.11 -6.62 8.03
N ASP A 55 -18.15 -7.95 7.93
CA ASP A 55 -17.91 -8.86 9.08
C ASP A 55 -16.40 -9.04 9.40
N PHE A 56 -15.51 -8.37 8.67
CA PHE A 56 -14.06 -8.57 8.76
C PHE A 56 -13.30 -7.41 9.39
N ALA A 57 -13.88 -6.20 9.39
CA ALA A 57 -13.32 -5.02 10.03
C ALA A 57 -14.41 -4.22 10.74
N GLU A 58 -14.22 -3.96 12.02
CA GLU A 58 -15.14 -3.14 12.80
C GLU A 58 -14.59 -1.71 12.92
N ILE A 59 -15.47 -0.71 12.77
CA ILE A 59 -15.09 0.71 12.87
C ILE A 59 -15.16 1.11 14.33
N VAL A 60 -14.01 1.40 14.92
CA VAL A 60 -13.90 1.81 16.33
C VAL A 60 -14.16 3.30 16.48
N THR A 61 -13.55 4.11 15.61
CA THR A 61 -13.62 5.57 15.66
C THR A 61 -13.78 6.16 14.26
N GLY A 62 -14.60 7.21 14.15
CA GLY A 62 -14.78 8.00 12.92
C GLY A 62 -16.23 8.04 12.42
N PRO A 63 -16.49 8.68 11.27
CA PRO A 63 -15.54 9.43 10.44
C PRO A 63 -15.02 10.72 11.11
N VAL A 64 -13.69 10.89 11.17
CA VAL A 64 -13.06 12.18 11.48
C VAL A 64 -12.78 12.89 10.17
N ARG A 65 -13.28 14.12 10.00
CA ARG A 65 -13.14 14.92 8.77
C ARG A 65 -12.19 16.09 9.02
N ILE A 66 -11.21 16.25 8.14
CA ILE A 66 -10.20 17.30 8.20
C ILE A 66 -10.33 18.18 6.95
N ASP A 67 -11.13 19.24 7.04
CA ASP A 67 -11.42 20.13 5.90
C ASP A 67 -10.17 20.78 5.28
N SER A 68 -9.13 21.05 6.08
CA SER A 68 -7.91 21.71 5.61
C SER A 68 -7.06 20.82 4.70
N THR A 69 -7.04 19.51 4.96
CA THR A 69 -6.31 18.53 4.13
C THR A 69 -7.23 17.77 3.19
N LYS A 70 -8.55 17.99 3.23
CA LYS A 70 -9.56 17.23 2.47
C LYS A 70 -9.51 15.72 2.75
N GLU A 71 -9.20 15.36 3.98
CA GLU A 71 -9.01 13.99 4.43
C GLU A 71 -10.16 13.53 5.33
N VAL A 72 -10.55 12.28 5.19
CA VAL A 72 -11.46 11.59 6.11
C VAL A 72 -10.80 10.33 6.64
N THR A 73 -10.81 10.17 7.95
CA THR A 73 -10.05 9.11 8.63
C THR A 73 -10.95 8.29 9.55
N TRP A 74 -10.66 6.99 9.60
CA TRP A 74 -11.29 6.03 10.50
C TRP A 74 -10.23 5.20 11.20
N GLU A 75 -10.56 4.77 12.41
CA GLU A 75 -9.84 3.71 13.09
C GLU A 75 -10.68 2.44 12.99
N ILE A 76 -10.08 1.37 12.47
CA ILE A 76 -10.71 0.05 12.36
C ILE A 76 -9.97 -0.95 13.22
N VAL A 77 -10.67 -1.99 13.65
CA VAL A 77 -10.10 -3.19 14.27
C VAL A 77 -10.33 -4.40 13.38
N ALA A 78 -9.28 -5.17 13.11
CA ALA A 78 -9.35 -6.36 12.28
C ALA A 78 -10.04 -7.52 13.02
N ARG A 79 -11.01 -8.18 12.37
CA ARG A 79 -11.82 -9.26 12.97
C ARG A 79 -11.63 -10.61 12.28
N THR A 80 -11.63 -10.65 10.95
CA THR A 80 -11.62 -11.90 10.20
C THR A 80 -10.42 -11.97 9.27
N THR A 81 -9.64 -13.05 9.36
CA THR A 81 -8.47 -13.26 8.48
C THR A 81 -8.87 -13.42 7.02
N GLY A 82 -8.10 -12.87 6.10
CA GLY A 82 -8.34 -12.98 4.66
C GLY A 82 -7.85 -11.75 3.89
N LEU A 83 -8.03 -11.80 2.58
CA LEU A 83 -7.96 -10.64 1.71
C LEU A 83 -9.39 -10.15 1.50
N HIS A 84 -9.67 -8.93 1.95
CA HIS A 84 -11.01 -8.34 1.93
C HIS A 84 -10.99 -7.02 1.17
N GLU A 85 -12.17 -6.50 0.87
CA GLU A 85 -12.36 -5.20 0.24
C GLU A 85 -13.23 -4.32 1.15
N LEU A 86 -12.62 -3.29 1.71
CA LEU A 86 -13.36 -2.20 2.37
C LEU A 86 -14.14 -1.43 1.31
N GLN A 87 -15.36 -1.05 1.64
CA GLN A 87 -16.21 -0.25 0.76
C GLN A 87 -16.39 1.15 1.34
N PHE A 88 -16.27 2.15 0.48
CA PHE A 88 -16.47 3.56 0.81
C PHE A 88 -17.61 4.07 -0.05
N ASP A 89 -18.63 4.65 0.59
CA ASP A 89 -19.67 5.42 -0.09
C ASP A 89 -19.29 6.90 0.01
N VAL A 90 -18.92 7.48 -1.13
CA VAL A 90 -18.55 8.88 -1.29
C VAL A 90 -19.66 9.56 -2.10
N ASN A 91 -20.64 10.15 -1.40
CA ASN A 91 -21.77 10.84 -2.04
C ASN A 91 -22.54 9.98 -3.07
N GLY A 92 -22.73 8.69 -2.77
CA GLY A 92 -23.40 7.71 -3.62
C GLY A 92 -22.49 6.96 -4.59
N GLU A 93 -21.21 7.33 -4.70
CA GLU A 93 -20.21 6.58 -5.46
C GLU A 93 -19.52 5.54 -4.55
N LEU A 94 -19.62 4.27 -4.95
CA LEU A 94 -18.95 3.18 -4.24
C LEU A 94 -17.52 3.00 -4.73
N VAL A 95 -16.58 3.10 -3.80
CA VAL A 95 -15.15 2.91 -4.04
C VAL A 95 -14.60 1.87 -3.08
N THR A 96 -13.65 1.05 -3.55
CA THR A 96 -13.13 -0.07 -2.77
C THR A 96 -11.68 0.11 -2.35
N LYS A 97 -11.26 -0.58 -1.29
CA LYS A 97 -9.86 -0.66 -0.88
C LYS A 97 -9.55 -2.06 -0.36
N SER A 98 -8.48 -2.67 -0.87
CA SER A 98 -8.04 -3.95 -0.37
C SER A 98 -7.46 -3.85 1.06
N LEU A 99 -7.95 -4.73 1.94
CA LEU A 99 -7.52 -4.90 3.34
C LEU A 99 -7.02 -6.34 3.53
N SER A 100 -5.83 -6.49 4.11
CA SER A 100 -5.20 -7.79 4.38
C SER A 100 -5.17 -8.06 5.88
N ILE A 101 -5.74 -9.18 6.31
CA ILE A 101 -5.79 -9.59 7.71
C ILE A 101 -5.26 -11.02 7.86
N GLY A 102 -4.32 -11.25 8.78
CA GLY A 102 -3.88 -12.57 9.22
C GLY A 102 -2.36 -12.71 9.39
N ASP A 103 -1.95 -13.89 9.85
CA ASP A 103 -0.55 -14.18 10.22
C ASP A 103 0.33 -14.69 9.06
N ARG A 104 -0.21 -14.76 7.85
CA ARG A 104 0.48 -15.32 6.68
C ARG A 104 1.15 -14.23 5.85
N TYR A 105 2.04 -14.64 4.96
CA TYR A 105 2.57 -13.80 3.89
C TYR A 105 1.45 -13.43 2.90
N LEU A 106 0.68 -12.40 3.22
CA LEU A 106 -0.27 -11.77 2.30
C LEU A 106 0.34 -10.47 1.78
N ARG A 107 0.04 -10.16 0.52
CA ARG A 107 0.39 -8.90 -0.11
C ARG A 107 -0.47 -7.80 0.50
N VAL A 108 0.16 -6.77 1.05
CA VAL A 108 -0.57 -5.62 1.58
C VAL A 108 -0.69 -4.53 0.53
N SER A 109 -1.77 -3.76 0.60
CA SER A 109 -1.92 -2.54 -0.18
C SER A 109 -1.90 -1.34 0.74
N LEU A 110 -0.78 -0.62 0.76
CA LEU A 110 -0.56 0.52 1.65
C LEU A 110 -1.33 1.75 1.17
N LEU A 111 -1.25 2.02 -0.13
CA LEU A 111 -1.84 3.19 -0.77
C LEU A 111 -2.48 2.77 -2.09
N ARG A 112 -3.71 3.22 -2.32
CA ARG A 112 -4.35 3.19 -3.64
C ARG A 112 -4.41 4.63 -4.16
N PRO A 113 -3.50 5.07 -5.04
CA PRO A 113 -3.45 6.45 -5.52
C PRO A 113 -4.33 6.66 -6.77
N THR A 114 -4.50 7.93 -7.16
CA THR A 114 -5.05 8.35 -8.45
C THR A 114 -4.00 8.27 -9.56
N LEU A 115 -4.42 8.09 -10.81
CA LEU A 115 -3.57 8.12 -12.00
C LEU A 115 -2.83 9.47 -12.18
N LYS A 116 -3.27 10.55 -11.54
CA LYS A 116 -2.54 11.83 -11.54
C LYS A 116 -1.17 11.71 -10.87
N SER A 117 -1.06 10.88 -9.83
CA SER A 117 0.17 10.69 -9.03
C SER A 117 1.00 9.52 -9.55
N TRP A 118 1.62 9.68 -10.72
CA TRP A 118 2.38 8.61 -11.39
C TRP A 118 3.49 7.99 -10.52
N GLY A 119 4.17 8.79 -9.70
CA GLY A 119 5.19 8.28 -8.77
C GLY A 119 4.59 7.29 -7.77
N ASP A 120 3.47 7.66 -7.15
CA ASP A 120 2.77 6.79 -6.20
C ASP A 120 2.19 5.55 -6.86
N VAL A 121 1.74 5.64 -8.12
CA VAL A 121 1.25 4.49 -8.90
C VAL A 121 2.37 3.47 -9.13
N VAL A 122 3.59 3.94 -9.44
CA VAL A 122 4.75 3.08 -9.64
C VAL A 122 5.22 2.44 -8.34
N LEU A 123 5.10 3.16 -7.21
CA LEU A 123 5.49 2.69 -5.88
C LEU A 123 4.41 1.88 -5.15
N ASN A 124 3.15 1.94 -5.59
CA ASN A 124 2.03 1.23 -4.96
C ASN A 124 1.16 0.49 -6.00
N PRO A 125 1.72 -0.50 -6.72
CA PRO A 125 1.03 -1.20 -7.80
C PRO A 125 0.09 -2.32 -7.30
N ALA A 126 -0.24 -2.33 -6.00
CA ALA A 126 -1.06 -3.38 -5.41
C ALA A 126 -2.49 -3.38 -5.97
N GLU A 127 -3.04 -2.20 -6.25
CA GLU A 127 -4.41 -2.01 -6.72
C GLU A 127 -4.45 -1.15 -7.98
N LYS A 128 -5.53 -1.29 -8.76
CA LYS A 128 -5.77 -0.40 -9.90
C LYS A 128 -5.96 1.03 -9.39
N PRO A 129 -5.19 2.02 -9.88
CA PRO A 129 -5.33 3.40 -9.45
C PRO A 129 -6.72 3.96 -9.74
N PHE A 130 -7.12 4.99 -8.99
CA PHE A 130 -8.34 5.74 -9.30
C PHE A 130 -8.18 6.53 -10.61
N ALA A 131 -9.31 6.73 -11.31
CA ALA A 131 -9.34 7.61 -12.47
C ALA A 131 -8.97 9.05 -12.07
N VAL A 132 -8.55 9.87 -13.04
CA VAL A 132 -8.11 11.25 -12.77
C VAL A 132 -9.27 12.15 -12.33
N ASP A 133 -10.48 11.83 -12.78
CA ASP A 133 -11.74 12.50 -12.49
C ASP A 133 -12.49 11.95 -11.26
N SER A 134 -11.97 10.88 -10.64
CA SER A 134 -12.49 10.32 -9.39
C SER A 134 -12.61 11.37 -8.27
N ALA A 135 -13.66 11.29 -7.46
CA ALA A 135 -13.81 12.14 -6.27
C ALA A 135 -12.75 11.84 -5.20
N VAL A 136 -12.23 10.61 -5.19
CA VAL A 136 -11.18 10.15 -4.29
C VAL A 136 -9.82 10.23 -4.99
N GLN A 137 -8.86 10.91 -4.35
CA GLN A 137 -7.47 10.98 -4.80
C GLN A 137 -6.65 9.79 -4.31
N SER A 138 -6.81 9.38 -3.07
CA SER A 138 -6.14 8.19 -2.55
C SER A 138 -6.84 7.59 -1.35
N ILE A 139 -6.55 6.32 -1.08
CA ILE A 139 -6.92 5.65 0.16
C ILE A 139 -5.68 4.94 0.72
N ALA A 140 -5.32 5.26 1.95
CA ALA A 140 -4.17 4.71 2.66
C ALA A 140 -4.62 3.88 3.87
N ILE A 141 -3.87 2.82 4.18
CA ILE A 141 -4.04 2.02 5.40
C ILE A 141 -2.70 1.95 6.11
N ALA A 142 -2.67 2.35 7.37
CA ALA A 142 -1.49 2.26 8.22
C ALA A 142 -1.32 0.82 8.74
N TYR A 143 -0.63 -0.02 7.97
CA TYR A 143 -0.23 -1.35 8.42
C TYR A 143 0.94 -1.28 9.39
N PRO A 144 1.11 -2.28 10.27
CA PRO A 144 2.33 -2.45 11.04
C PRO A 144 3.49 -2.95 10.18
N GLU A 145 4.70 -2.59 10.58
CA GLU A 145 5.93 -3.10 9.98
C GLU A 145 6.10 -4.60 10.25
N ARG A 146 6.83 -5.28 9.37
CA ARG A 146 7.12 -6.70 9.55
C ARG A 146 8.42 -6.91 10.32
N ASP A 147 8.30 -7.31 11.58
CA ASP A 147 9.44 -7.74 12.38
C ASP A 147 10.04 -9.05 11.85
N SER A 148 11.38 -9.14 11.87
CA SER A 148 12.12 -10.34 11.48
C SER A 148 13.13 -10.74 12.56
N TRP A 149 13.37 -12.04 12.72
CA TRP A 149 14.21 -12.61 13.80
C TRP A 149 15.69 -12.23 13.70
N THR A 150 16.17 -11.83 12.52
CA THR A 150 17.52 -11.28 12.35
C THR A 150 17.48 -9.78 12.59
N SER A 151 18.30 -9.27 13.50
CA SER A 151 18.21 -7.91 14.04
C SER A 151 17.94 -6.83 13.00
N GLY A 152 16.92 -6.00 13.25
CA GLY A 152 16.64 -4.78 12.51
C GLY A 152 15.63 -5.00 11.37
N THR A 153 14.38 -4.69 11.68
CA THR A 153 13.28 -4.43 10.74
C THR A 153 13.75 -3.44 9.67
N ASP A 154 14.12 -3.95 8.49
CA ASP A 154 14.39 -3.25 7.19
C ASP A 154 15.33 -4.05 6.26
N ASN A 155 16.04 -5.04 6.77
CA ASN A 155 17.19 -5.63 6.06
C ASN A 155 16.84 -6.59 4.91
N TRP A 156 15.57 -6.76 4.52
CA TRP A 156 15.20 -7.59 3.36
C TRP A 156 15.87 -7.09 2.07
N VAL A 157 16.05 -5.77 1.96
CA VAL A 157 16.79 -5.14 0.86
C VAL A 157 18.27 -5.53 0.89
N ILE A 158 18.88 -5.66 2.07
CA ILE A 158 20.26 -6.12 2.22
C ILE A 158 20.39 -7.57 1.74
N TYR A 159 19.49 -8.46 2.16
CA TYR A 159 19.50 -9.85 1.68
C TYR A 159 19.32 -9.92 0.16
N TRP A 160 18.41 -9.12 -0.40
CA TRP A 160 18.25 -9.02 -1.86
C TRP A 160 19.52 -8.52 -2.55
N LEU A 161 20.20 -7.52 -1.97
CA LEU A 161 21.46 -6.99 -2.50
C LEU A 161 22.58 -8.03 -2.46
N VAL A 162 22.72 -8.76 -1.35
CA VAL A 162 23.73 -9.83 -1.21
C VAL A 162 23.45 -10.96 -2.20
N VAL A 163 22.19 -11.42 -2.30
CA VAL A 163 21.80 -12.48 -3.23
C VAL A 163 21.98 -12.04 -4.69
N SER A 164 21.60 -10.82 -5.03
CA SER A 164 21.78 -10.29 -6.39
C SER A 164 23.25 -10.13 -6.76
N MET A 165 24.10 -9.72 -5.80
CA MET A 165 25.55 -9.64 -5.99
C MET A 165 26.17 -11.04 -6.21
N VAL A 166 25.81 -12.02 -5.38
CA VAL A 166 26.24 -13.42 -5.56
C VAL A 166 25.80 -13.96 -6.92
N ALA A 167 24.55 -13.71 -7.31
CA ALA A 167 24.03 -14.11 -8.62
C ALA A 167 24.79 -13.43 -9.78
N ALA A 168 25.11 -12.14 -9.66
CA ALA A 168 25.90 -11.42 -10.65
C ALA A 168 27.30 -12.02 -10.82
N PHE A 169 27.97 -12.38 -9.72
CA PHE A 169 29.27 -13.04 -9.77
C PHE A 169 29.19 -14.46 -10.34
N ALA A 170 28.16 -15.24 -9.97
CA ALA A 170 27.97 -16.60 -10.47
C ALA A 170 27.63 -16.62 -11.98
N LEU A 171 26.84 -15.66 -12.46
CA LEU A 171 26.44 -15.55 -13.86
C LEU A 171 27.46 -14.83 -14.74
N LYS A 172 28.49 -14.20 -14.14
CA LYS A 172 29.56 -13.50 -14.85
C LYS A 172 30.19 -14.36 -15.95
N SER A 173 30.47 -15.63 -15.67
CA SER A 173 31.09 -16.54 -16.64
C SER A 173 30.17 -16.93 -17.79
N VAL A 174 28.85 -16.88 -17.58
CA VAL A 174 27.85 -17.18 -18.61
C VAL A 174 27.68 -16.00 -19.57
N PHE A 175 27.77 -14.77 -19.05
CA PHE A 175 27.55 -13.54 -19.83
C PHE A 175 28.82 -12.92 -20.42
N ASN A 176 30.00 -13.52 -20.24
CA ASN A 176 31.28 -13.05 -20.81
C ASN A 176 31.55 -11.54 -20.58
N VAL A 177 31.16 -11.01 -19.43
CA VAL A 177 31.29 -9.58 -19.11
C VAL A 177 32.74 -9.31 -18.65
N ASN A 178 33.52 -8.63 -19.50
CA ASN A 178 34.80 -8.04 -19.10
C ASN A 178 34.55 -6.66 -18.47
N LEU A 179 35.19 -6.41 -17.33
CA LEU A 179 35.14 -5.13 -16.61
C LEU A 179 35.95 -4.05 -17.32
#